data_AF-A0A7V9HCB1-F1
#
_entry.id   AF-A0A7V9HCB1-F1
#
_cell.length_a   1.000
_cell.length_b   1.000
_cell.length_c   1.000
_cell.angle_alpha   90.00
_cell.angle_beta   90.00
_cell.angle_gamma   90.00
#
_symmetry.space_group_name_H-M   'P 1'
#
loop_
_entity.id
_entity.type
_entity.pdbx_description
1 polymer ?
#
loop_
_entity_poly.entity_id
_entity_poly.type
_entity_poly.pdbx_seq_one_letter_code
_entity_poly.pdbx_strand_id
1 'polypeptide(L)'
;MAQGTQGSLSMDLMWQAGSDVLEAFALSSRLGRLAAQLLEVADVRLYHDNVLAKEPGCGRTPWHFDAHHFPIASRDVVTSWLPLQAIPAEMGPLAFAADAEAWRVAEDTDFSATDSSYDRGVSEGFRSAEVRIDDAPYALGEMSFHHSWCFHCARANATTQPRTVLASTYFADGARVVNQPTMVSGDWQRFMPGAGPGTVIDTPLNPVVSR
;
A
#
# COMPACT_ATOMS: atom_id res chain seq x y z
N MET A 1 10.26 13.55 12.76
CA MET A 1 11.09 12.47 12.17
C MET A 1 10.46 11.16 12.59
N ALA A 2 9.81 10.43 11.68
CA ALA A 2 9.29 9.10 11.99
C ALA A 2 10.49 8.20 12.33
N GLN A 3 10.45 7.53 13.48
CA GLN A 3 11.44 6.51 13.82
C GLN A 3 11.26 5.37 12.81
N GLY A 4 12.04 5.38 11.73
CA GLY A 4 12.13 4.23 10.84
C GLY A 4 12.56 3.03 11.66
N THR A 5 11.74 1.99 11.71
CA THR A 5 12.14 0.70 12.25
C THR A 5 13.44 0.29 11.55
N GLN A 6 14.54 0.14 12.31
CA GLN A 6 15.83 -0.28 11.76
C GLN A 6 15.63 -1.45 10.78
N GLY A 7 16.14 -1.30 9.56
CA GLY A 7 16.07 -2.34 8.53
C GLY A 7 14.84 -2.32 7.61
N SER A 8 13.94 -1.32 7.66
CA SER A 8 12.93 -1.13 6.61
C SER A 8 13.41 -0.11 5.58
N LEU A 9 13.37 -0.48 4.29
CA LEU A 9 13.74 0.39 3.17
C LEU A 9 12.56 0.56 2.22
N SER A 10 12.33 1.80 1.79
CA SER A 10 11.34 2.17 0.76
C SER A 10 12.01 3.09 -0.24
N MET A 11 11.89 2.75 -1.52
CA MET A 11 12.29 3.61 -2.62
C MET A 11 11.07 3.81 -3.51
N ASP A 12 10.68 5.06 -3.73
CA ASP A 12 9.45 5.41 -4.45
C ASP A 12 9.76 5.96 -5.84
N LEU A 13 8.78 5.83 -6.76
CA LEU A 13 8.91 6.26 -8.16
C LEU A 13 10.04 5.51 -8.88
N MET A 14 10.17 4.22 -8.60
CA MET A 14 11.25 3.38 -9.10
C MET A 14 11.12 3.06 -10.59
N TRP A 15 9.91 3.19 -11.15
CA TRP A 15 9.69 3.20 -12.59
C TRP A 15 10.41 4.34 -13.33
N GLN A 16 10.74 5.44 -12.64
CA GLN A 16 11.53 6.55 -13.18
C GLN A 16 13.05 6.35 -13.05
N ALA A 17 13.51 5.23 -12.47
CA ALA A 17 14.92 5.00 -12.20
C ALA A 17 15.74 4.51 -13.42
N GLY A 18 15.13 4.46 -14.62
CA GLY A 18 15.80 4.01 -15.85
C GLY A 18 16.00 2.49 -15.94
N SER A 19 15.16 1.70 -15.26
CA SER A 19 15.15 0.24 -15.36
C SER A 19 13.92 -0.22 -16.13
N ASP A 20 14.15 -0.86 -17.28
CA ASP A 20 13.08 -1.42 -18.13
C ASP A 20 12.15 -2.36 -17.36
N VAL A 21 12.68 -3.12 -16.39
CA VAL A 21 11.90 -4.06 -15.59
C VAL A 21 10.96 -3.34 -14.62
N LEU A 22 11.45 -2.31 -13.94
CA LEU A 22 10.65 -1.54 -12.99
C LEU A 22 9.59 -0.72 -13.71
N GLU A 23 9.95 -0.14 -14.86
CA GLU A 23 9.00 0.57 -15.72
C GLU A 23 7.92 -0.38 -16.27
N ALA A 24 8.30 -1.53 -16.81
CA ALA A 24 7.35 -2.51 -17.32
C ALA A 24 6.40 -3.06 -16.25
N PHE A 25 6.87 -3.18 -15.00
CA PHE A 25 6.02 -3.57 -13.87
C PHE A 25 5.01 -2.48 -13.51
N ALA A 26 5.49 -1.27 -13.22
CA ALA A 26 4.64 -0.17 -12.77
C ALA A 26 3.62 0.27 -13.83
N LEU A 27 4.00 0.24 -15.11
CA LEU A 27 3.16 0.61 -16.25
C LEU A 27 2.47 -0.58 -16.91
N SER A 28 2.43 -1.74 -16.26
CA SER A 28 1.87 -2.96 -16.84
C SER A 28 0.38 -2.82 -17.13
N SER A 29 0.01 -2.88 -18.41
CA SER A 29 -1.41 -2.84 -18.81
C SER A 29 -2.23 -4.00 -18.27
N ARG A 30 -1.58 -5.16 -18.06
CA ARG A 30 -2.22 -6.33 -17.45
C ARG A 30 -2.57 -6.06 -15.99
N LEU A 31 -1.64 -5.51 -15.21
CA LEU A 31 -1.88 -5.20 -13.80
C LEU A 31 -2.90 -4.07 -13.65
N GLY A 32 -2.82 -3.04 -14.48
CA GLY A 32 -3.81 -1.97 -14.50
C GLY A 32 -5.22 -2.46 -14.84
N ARG A 33 -5.38 -3.39 -15.81
CA ARG A 33 -6.69 -4.00 -16.09
C ARG A 33 -7.23 -4.83 -14.93
N LEU A 34 -6.37 -5.59 -14.23
CA LEU A 34 -6.79 -6.32 -13.03
C LEU A 34 -7.22 -5.36 -11.92
N ALA A 35 -6.47 -4.27 -11.70
CA ALA A 35 -6.82 -3.24 -10.74
C ALA A 35 -8.16 -2.56 -11.09
N ALA A 36 -8.38 -2.21 -12.36
CA ALA A 36 -9.65 -1.65 -12.82
C ALA A 36 -10.84 -2.61 -12.62
N GLN A 37 -10.64 -3.90 -12.90
CA GLN A 37 -11.65 -4.94 -12.66
C GLN A 37 -11.98 -5.12 -11.19
N LEU A 38 -10.96 -5.16 -10.31
CA LEU A 38 -11.15 -5.29 -8.86
C LEU A 38 -11.86 -4.08 -8.24
N LEU A 39 -11.64 -2.89 -8.80
CA LEU A 39 -12.29 -1.65 -8.39
C LEU A 39 -13.63 -1.41 -9.08
N GLU A 40 -14.01 -2.23 -10.05
CA GLU A 40 -15.21 -2.05 -10.89
C GLU A 40 -15.27 -0.68 -11.61
N VAL A 41 -14.12 -0.17 -12.06
CA VAL A 41 -14.00 1.10 -12.79
C VAL A 41 -13.54 0.88 -14.24
N ALA A 42 -13.79 1.87 -15.10
CA ALA A 42 -13.44 1.76 -16.52
C ALA A 42 -11.93 1.75 -16.77
N ASP A 43 -11.19 2.64 -16.09
CA ASP A 43 -9.75 2.80 -16.22
C ASP A 43 -9.13 3.17 -14.88
N VAL A 44 -7.85 2.85 -14.70
CA VAL A 44 -7.05 3.26 -13.54
C VAL A 44 -5.76 3.96 -13.97
N ARG A 45 -5.30 4.84 -13.09
CA ARG A 45 -4.02 5.54 -13.17
C ARG A 45 -3.05 5.02 -12.11
N LEU A 46 -1.76 5.05 -12.42
CA LEU A 46 -0.71 4.83 -11.42
C LEU A 46 -0.64 6.03 -10.46
N TYR A 47 -0.70 5.79 -9.16
CA TYR A 47 -0.39 6.82 -8.16
C TYR A 47 1.13 6.91 -7.93
N HIS A 48 1.74 5.82 -7.50
CA HIS A 48 3.18 5.61 -7.48
C HIS A 48 3.49 4.11 -7.41
N ASP A 49 4.75 3.76 -7.66
CA ASP A 49 5.32 2.46 -7.35
C ASP A 49 6.38 2.60 -6.24
N ASN A 50 6.69 1.47 -5.60
CA ASN A 50 7.80 1.41 -4.64
C ASN A 50 8.48 0.05 -4.69
N VAL A 51 9.79 0.07 -4.44
CA VAL A 51 10.54 -1.10 -3.98
C VAL A 51 10.57 -1.04 -2.46
N LEU A 52 10.03 -2.07 -1.81
CA LEU A 52 10.05 -2.19 -0.35
C LEU A 52 10.93 -3.36 0.05
N ALA A 53 11.82 -3.15 1.02
CA ALA A 53 12.63 -4.21 1.60
C ALA A 53 12.50 -4.23 3.13
N LYS A 54 12.36 -5.43 3.70
CA LYS A 54 12.59 -5.68 5.12
C LYS A 54 13.86 -6.48 5.29
N GLU A 55 14.88 -5.86 5.88
CA GLU A 55 16.13 -6.51 6.23
C GLU A 55 15.94 -7.60 7.30
N PRO A 56 16.88 -8.55 7.42
CA PRO A 56 16.95 -9.50 8.53
C PRO A 56 16.81 -8.81 9.89
N GLY A 57 15.91 -9.32 10.73
CA GLY A 57 15.63 -8.77 12.06
C GLY A 57 14.76 -7.51 12.05
N CYS A 58 14.35 -7.00 10.88
CA CYS A 58 13.44 -5.87 10.81
C CYS A 58 12.10 -6.23 11.46
N GLY A 59 11.63 -5.35 12.35
CA GLY A 59 10.40 -5.53 13.11
C GLY A 59 9.14 -5.59 12.24
N ARG A 60 8.01 -5.80 12.89
CA ARG A 60 6.71 -5.76 12.21
C ARG A 60 6.39 -4.35 11.69
N THR A 61 5.61 -4.30 10.63
CA THR A 61 4.88 -3.08 10.25
C THR A 61 3.59 -3.07 11.08
N PRO A 62 3.21 -1.96 11.73
CA PRO A 62 1.95 -1.84 12.46
C PRO A 62 0.71 -2.03 11.58
N TRP A 63 -0.44 -2.28 12.21
CA TRP A 63 -1.73 -2.18 11.52
C TRP A 63 -1.96 -0.78 11.00
N HIS A 64 -2.41 -0.70 9.75
CA HIS A 64 -2.81 0.54 9.09
C HIS A 64 -3.70 0.20 7.89
N PHE A 65 -4.22 1.25 7.27
CA PHE A 65 -4.76 1.21 5.92
C PHE A 65 -4.22 2.42 5.16
N ASP A 66 -4.16 2.31 3.84
CA ASP A 66 -3.41 3.25 3.02
C ASP A 66 -4.16 4.55 2.75
N ALA A 67 -5.50 4.55 2.77
CA ALA A 67 -6.32 5.67 2.32
C ALA A 67 -6.01 7.01 3.03
N HIS A 68 -5.56 7.00 4.28
CA HIS A 68 -5.17 8.24 4.98
C HIS A 68 -3.90 8.90 4.42
N HIS A 69 -3.03 8.13 3.77
CA HIS A 69 -1.77 8.60 3.21
C HIS A 69 -1.95 9.16 1.80
N PHE A 70 -3.02 8.75 1.10
CA PHE A 70 -3.25 9.14 -0.29
C PHE A 70 -4.22 10.32 -0.35
N PRO A 71 -3.82 11.51 -0.82
CA PRO A 71 -4.71 12.66 -0.91
C PRO A 71 -5.63 12.57 -2.14
N ILE A 72 -6.22 11.40 -2.37
CA ILE A 72 -7.09 11.10 -3.51
C ILE A 72 -8.53 11.13 -3.01
N ALA A 73 -9.36 11.99 -3.62
CA ALA A 73 -10.78 12.13 -3.32
C ALA A 73 -11.61 11.02 -3.98
N SER A 74 -11.21 9.76 -3.77
CA SER A 74 -11.93 8.56 -4.19
C SER A 74 -11.64 7.43 -3.22
N ARG A 75 -12.58 6.48 -3.10
CA ARG A 75 -12.31 5.20 -2.42
C ARG A 75 -11.70 4.18 -3.36
N ASP A 76 -11.85 4.36 -4.67
CA ASP A 76 -11.44 3.42 -5.71
C ASP A 76 -9.93 3.45 -5.91
N VAL A 77 -9.21 2.93 -4.91
CA VAL A 77 -7.76 2.90 -4.82
C VAL A 77 -7.33 1.52 -4.35
N VAL A 78 -6.43 0.89 -5.10
CA VAL A 78 -5.95 -0.48 -4.86
C VAL A 78 -4.45 -0.56 -5.04
N THR A 79 -3.78 -1.30 -4.16
CA THR A 79 -2.34 -1.55 -4.23
C THR A 79 -2.09 -2.98 -4.67
N SER A 80 -1.28 -3.15 -5.69
CA SER A 80 -0.68 -4.45 -6.02
C SER A 80 0.60 -4.64 -5.24
N TRP A 81 0.86 -5.86 -4.78
CA TRP A 81 2.03 -6.21 -3.98
C TRP A 81 2.63 -7.53 -4.46
N LEU A 82 3.81 -7.45 -5.07
CA LEU A 82 4.52 -8.56 -5.71
C LEU A 82 5.82 -8.87 -4.97
N PRO A 83 5.90 -10.01 -4.27
CA PRO A 83 7.16 -10.61 -3.83
C PRO A 83 8.15 -10.84 -4.98
N LEU A 84 9.41 -10.44 -4.79
CA LEU A 84 10.49 -10.81 -5.71
C LEU A 84 11.12 -12.18 -5.41
N GLN A 85 10.71 -12.79 -4.31
CA GLN A 85 11.10 -14.11 -3.85
C GLN A 85 9.90 -14.76 -3.15
N ALA A 86 9.92 -16.07 -2.95
CA ALA A 86 8.95 -16.69 -2.04
C ALA A 86 9.10 -16.10 -0.63
N ILE A 87 7.98 -15.82 0.04
CA ILE A 87 7.95 -15.24 1.38
C ILE A 87 7.31 -16.26 2.32
N PRO A 88 8.12 -17.11 2.98
CA PRO A 88 7.62 -17.98 4.04
C PRO A 88 7.17 -17.13 5.25
N ALA A 89 6.43 -17.75 6.17
CA ALA A 89 5.83 -17.04 7.30
C ALA A 89 6.86 -16.27 8.14
N GLU A 90 8.04 -16.86 8.36
CA GLU A 90 9.15 -16.27 9.11
C GLU A 90 9.81 -15.07 8.40
N MET A 91 9.61 -14.89 7.09
CA MET A 91 10.19 -13.78 6.31
C MET A 91 9.33 -12.51 6.37
N GLY A 92 8.16 -12.60 7.00
CA GLY A 92 7.31 -11.46 7.27
C GLY A 92 6.38 -11.12 6.10
N PRO A 93 5.43 -12.00 5.73
CA PRO A 93 4.41 -11.67 4.75
C PRO A 93 3.51 -10.52 5.23
N LEU A 94 2.73 -9.97 4.30
CA LEU A 94 1.60 -9.14 4.68
C LEU A 94 0.57 -9.98 5.43
N ALA A 95 -0.14 -9.33 6.35
CA ALA A 95 -1.27 -9.89 7.06
C ALA A 95 -2.45 -8.94 6.88
N PHE A 96 -3.58 -9.46 6.41
CA PHE A 96 -4.78 -8.68 6.10
C PHE A 96 -5.90 -9.01 7.08
N ALA A 97 -6.66 -7.99 7.48
CA ALA A 97 -7.98 -8.22 8.03
C ALA A 97 -8.91 -8.59 6.86
N ALA A 98 -9.25 -9.88 6.75
CA ALA A 98 -9.90 -10.44 5.58
C ALA A 98 -11.40 -10.06 5.47
N ASP A 99 -11.97 -9.46 6.51
CA ASP A 99 -13.35 -8.98 6.52
C ASP A 99 -13.44 -7.57 5.91
N ALA A 100 -14.33 -7.39 4.93
CA ALA A 100 -14.58 -6.12 4.27
C ALA A 100 -15.09 -5.03 5.22
N GLU A 101 -15.66 -5.40 6.38
CA GLU A 101 -16.13 -4.46 7.41
C GLU A 101 -15.16 -4.33 8.60
N ALA A 102 -13.97 -4.95 8.53
CA ALA A 102 -12.96 -4.85 9.58
C ALA A 102 -12.56 -3.39 9.87
N TRP A 103 -12.63 -2.50 8.88
CA TRP A 103 -12.33 -1.09 9.07
C TRP A 103 -13.23 -0.43 10.12
N ARG A 104 -14.49 -0.88 10.29
CA ARG A 104 -15.41 -0.37 11.32
C ARG A 104 -14.96 -0.71 12.74
N VAL A 105 -14.28 -1.85 12.90
CA VAL A 105 -13.74 -2.27 14.21
C VAL A 105 -12.59 -1.35 14.64
N ALA A 106 -11.87 -0.77 13.67
CA ALA A 106 -10.72 0.08 13.90
C ALA A 106 -11.04 1.59 13.81
N GLU A 107 -12.23 1.98 13.33
CA GLU A 107 -12.65 3.38 13.14
C GLU A 107 -12.64 4.17 14.45
N ASP A 108 -12.99 3.52 15.57
CA ASP A 108 -13.01 4.14 16.90
C ASP A 108 -11.63 4.11 17.61
N THR A 109 -10.59 3.56 16.97
CA THR A 109 -9.25 3.53 17.57
C THR A 109 -8.51 4.83 17.29
N ASP A 110 -8.19 5.59 18.33
CA ASP A 110 -7.41 6.83 18.22
C ASP A 110 -6.06 6.57 17.53
N PHE A 111 -5.86 7.23 16.38
CA PHE A 111 -4.61 7.13 15.65
C PHE A 111 -3.45 7.79 16.40
N SER A 112 -2.37 7.04 16.59
CA SER A 112 -1.11 7.52 17.15
C SER A 112 0.05 7.09 16.26
N ALA A 113 0.77 8.08 15.73
CA ALA A 113 2.01 7.86 14.99
C ALA A 113 3.26 7.84 15.90
N THR A 114 3.09 8.10 17.21
CA THR A 114 4.21 8.33 18.13
C THR A 114 4.51 7.14 19.04
N ASP A 115 3.58 6.19 19.15
CA ASP A 115 3.73 4.99 19.96
C ASP A 115 2.96 3.80 19.36
N SER A 116 2.94 2.67 20.08
CA SER A 116 2.25 1.45 19.67
C SER A 116 0.80 1.38 20.16
N SER A 117 0.21 2.46 20.68
CA SER A 117 -1.16 2.43 21.21
C SER A 117 -2.19 2.08 20.14
N TYR A 118 -2.11 2.74 18.96
CA TYR A 118 -3.00 2.47 17.83
C TYR A 118 -2.92 1.01 17.38
N ASP A 119 -1.71 0.51 17.13
CA ASP A 119 -1.46 -0.86 16.69
C ASP A 119 -1.98 -1.92 17.68
N ARG A 120 -1.82 -1.67 18.99
CA ARG A 120 -2.36 -2.55 20.04
C ARG A 120 -3.89 -2.48 20.10
N GLY A 121 -4.46 -1.28 20.01
CA GLY A 121 -5.90 -1.05 20.01
C GLY A 121 -6.58 -1.77 18.84
N VAL A 122 -6.07 -1.59 17.61
CA VAL A 122 -6.58 -2.29 16.42
C VAL A 122 -6.45 -3.81 16.59
N SER A 123 -5.31 -4.30 17.10
CA SER A 123 -5.11 -5.74 17.34
C SER A 123 -6.09 -6.31 18.37
N GLU A 124 -6.43 -5.55 19.41
CA GLU A 124 -7.39 -5.93 20.43
C GLU A 124 -8.83 -5.87 19.92
N GLY A 125 -9.17 -4.84 19.13
CA GLY A 125 -10.45 -4.74 18.44
C GLY A 125 -10.68 -5.93 17.52
N PHE A 126 -9.73 -6.24 16.64
CA PHE A 126 -9.82 -7.40 15.75
C PHE A 126 -9.94 -8.72 16.50
N ARG A 127 -9.22 -8.89 17.62
CA ARG A 127 -9.35 -10.08 18.45
C ARG A 127 -10.73 -10.19 19.08
N SER A 128 -11.26 -9.08 19.60
CA SER A 128 -12.55 -9.04 20.31
C SER A 128 -13.74 -9.25 19.37
N ALA A 129 -13.62 -8.76 18.14
CA ALA A 129 -14.61 -8.94 17.08
C ALA A 129 -14.40 -10.22 16.25
N GLU A 130 -13.43 -11.07 16.63
CA GLU A 130 -13.10 -12.32 15.93
C GLU A 130 -12.82 -12.13 14.43
N VAL A 131 -12.22 -10.99 14.06
CA VAL A 131 -11.87 -10.68 12.67
C VAL A 131 -10.87 -11.71 12.16
N ARG A 132 -11.19 -12.35 11.05
CA ARG A 132 -10.28 -13.28 10.39
C ARG A 132 -9.06 -12.52 9.87
N ILE A 133 -7.88 -12.97 10.28
CA ILE A 133 -6.60 -12.49 9.76
C ILE A 133 -6.06 -13.50 8.75
N ASP A 134 -5.72 -13.03 7.55
CA ASP A 134 -5.00 -13.80 6.55
C ASP A 134 -3.54 -13.35 6.50
N ASP A 135 -2.65 -14.18 7.02
CA ASP A 135 -1.19 -13.97 7.00
C ASP A 135 -0.46 -15.11 6.28
N ALA A 136 -1.10 -15.66 5.24
CA ALA A 136 -0.54 -16.74 4.45
C ALA A 136 0.82 -16.37 3.82
N PRO A 137 1.77 -17.33 3.75
CA PRO A 137 2.98 -17.20 2.94
C PRO A 137 2.68 -16.95 1.46
N TYR A 138 3.66 -16.38 0.76
CA TYR A 138 3.61 -16.23 -0.70
C TYR A 138 4.58 -17.21 -1.36
N ALA A 139 4.08 -18.01 -2.30
CA ALA A 139 4.92 -18.72 -3.24
C ALA A 139 5.51 -17.75 -4.28
N LEU A 140 6.58 -18.17 -4.96
CA LEU A 140 7.18 -17.37 -6.02
C LEU A 140 6.18 -17.14 -7.15
N GLY A 141 5.99 -15.87 -7.52
CA GLY A 141 5.07 -15.45 -8.57
C GLY A 141 3.63 -15.20 -8.10
N GLU A 142 3.32 -15.46 -6.84
CA GLU A 142 2.06 -14.98 -6.25
C GLU A 142 2.12 -13.47 -6.01
N MET A 143 0.96 -12.83 -6.00
CA MET A 143 0.81 -11.43 -5.67
C MET A 143 -0.53 -11.19 -5.00
N SER A 144 -0.61 -10.15 -4.18
CA SER A 144 -1.87 -9.69 -3.61
C SER A 144 -2.29 -8.36 -4.21
N PHE A 145 -3.59 -8.11 -4.18
CA PHE A 145 -4.17 -6.79 -4.34
C PHE A 145 -4.94 -6.46 -3.06
N HIS A 146 -4.75 -5.26 -2.52
CA HIS A 146 -5.50 -4.82 -1.36
C HIS A 146 -6.06 -3.41 -1.59
N HIS A 147 -7.33 -3.25 -1.27
CA HIS A 147 -8.01 -1.97 -1.32
C HIS A 147 -7.39 -1.00 -0.31
N SER A 148 -7.40 0.31 -0.58
CA SER A 148 -6.80 1.32 0.30
C SER A 148 -7.41 1.38 1.71
N TRP A 149 -8.60 0.82 1.91
CA TRP A 149 -9.27 0.68 3.21
C TRP A 149 -9.13 -0.72 3.83
N CYS A 150 -8.45 -1.65 3.15
CA CYS A 150 -8.14 -2.96 3.72
C CYS A 150 -7.06 -2.78 4.80
N PHE A 151 -7.44 -3.05 6.04
CA PHE A 151 -6.50 -3.04 7.14
C PHE A 151 -5.48 -4.16 6.94
N HIS A 152 -4.21 -3.78 7.00
CA HIS A 152 -3.12 -4.71 6.84
C HIS A 152 -1.93 -4.33 7.70
N CYS A 153 -1.06 -5.31 7.92
CA CYS A 153 0.21 -5.13 8.57
C CYS A 153 1.24 -6.07 7.91
N ALA A 154 2.48 -6.08 8.39
CA ALA A 154 3.46 -7.06 7.95
C ALA A 154 4.18 -7.61 9.18
N ARG A 155 4.39 -8.93 9.24
CA ARG A 155 5.15 -9.53 10.35
C ARG A 155 6.64 -9.09 10.30
N ALA A 156 7.38 -9.40 11.35
CA ALA A 156 8.82 -9.17 11.38
C ALA A 156 9.52 -10.14 10.40
N ASN A 157 10.68 -9.73 9.88
CA ASN A 157 11.54 -10.63 9.12
C ASN A 157 12.50 -11.32 10.09
N ALA A 158 12.22 -12.58 10.43
CA ALA A 158 13.04 -13.40 11.32
C ALA A 158 14.08 -14.26 10.56
N THR A 159 14.21 -14.06 9.25
CA THR A 159 15.19 -14.80 8.42
C THR A 159 16.53 -14.07 8.33
N THR A 160 17.48 -14.68 7.61
CA THR A 160 18.80 -14.11 7.31
C THR A 160 18.87 -13.42 5.95
N GLN A 161 17.75 -13.33 5.22
CA GLN A 161 17.68 -12.70 3.90
C GLN A 161 16.70 -11.53 3.90
N PRO A 162 16.95 -10.47 3.11
CA PRO A 162 15.99 -9.40 2.95
C PRO A 162 14.73 -9.89 2.23
N ARG A 163 13.58 -9.38 2.66
CA ARG A 163 12.29 -9.57 1.98
C ARG A 163 12.02 -8.36 1.08
N THR A 164 12.26 -8.51 -0.21
CA THR A 164 12.04 -7.47 -1.22
C THR A 164 10.76 -7.69 -2.01
N VAL A 165 10.02 -6.62 -2.25
CA VAL A 165 8.76 -6.62 -3.01
C VAL A 165 8.67 -5.38 -3.89
N LEU A 166 7.94 -5.51 -4.99
CA LEU A 166 7.47 -4.39 -5.80
C LEU A 166 6.01 -4.11 -5.45
N ALA A 167 5.67 -2.84 -5.26
CA ALA A 167 4.30 -2.41 -5.07
C ALA A 167 3.93 -1.34 -6.07
N SER A 168 2.68 -1.32 -6.51
CA SER A 168 2.12 -0.23 -7.32
C SER A 168 0.70 0.06 -6.86
N THR A 169 0.47 1.32 -6.53
CA THR A 169 -0.83 1.83 -6.11
C THR A 169 -1.54 2.45 -7.30
N TYR A 170 -2.79 2.05 -7.52
CA TYR A 170 -3.64 2.53 -8.61
C TYR A 170 -4.87 3.23 -8.06
N PHE A 171 -5.41 4.17 -8.83
CA PHE A 171 -6.66 4.86 -8.51
C PHE A 171 -7.52 5.05 -9.76
N ALA A 172 -8.83 5.19 -9.60
CA ALA A 172 -9.75 5.39 -10.72
C ALA A 172 -9.40 6.64 -11.56
N ASP A 173 -9.42 6.51 -12.90
CA ASP A 173 -9.27 7.64 -13.80
C ASP A 173 -10.33 8.73 -13.53
N GLY A 174 -9.93 9.99 -13.60
CA GLY A 174 -10.78 11.14 -13.27
C GLY A 174 -10.88 11.49 -11.78
N ALA A 175 -10.24 10.73 -10.88
CA ALA A 175 -10.16 11.11 -9.46
C ALA A 175 -9.46 12.46 -9.27
N ARG A 176 -9.78 13.11 -8.16
CA ARG A 176 -9.28 14.45 -7.81
C ARG A 176 -8.38 14.40 -6.59
N VAL A 177 -7.54 15.41 -6.41
CA VAL A 177 -6.89 15.65 -5.12
C VAL A 177 -7.97 16.05 -4.11
N VAL A 178 -7.88 15.57 -2.86
CA VAL A 178 -8.72 16.09 -1.77
C VAL A 178 -8.57 17.61 -1.64
N ASN A 179 -9.64 18.30 -1.24
CA ASN A 179 -9.63 19.77 -1.11
C ASN A 179 -8.66 20.28 -0.03
N GLN A 180 -8.36 19.45 0.97
CA GLN A 180 -7.50 19.79 2.09
C GLN A 180 -6.59 18.59 2.43
N PRO A 181 -5.47 18.41 1.71
CA PRO A 181 -4.47 17.42 2.09
C PRO A 181 -3.97 17.68 3.51
N THR A 182 -3.69 16.63 4.26
CA THR A 182 -3.28 16.73 5.66
C THR A 182 -1.78 16.45 5.80
N MET A 183 -1.22 16.67 6.99
CA MET A 183 0.15 16.28 7.29
C MET A 183 0.41 14.77 7.11
N VAL A 184 -0.63 13.93 7.21
CA VAL A 184 -0.55 12.47 7.00
C VAL A 184 -0.29 12.14 5.52
N SER A 185 -0.72 13.01 4.61
CA SER A 185 -0.45 12.87 3.17
C SER A 185 1.03 13.09 2.82
N GLY A 186 1.87 13.54 3.76
CA GLY A 186 3.31 13.68 3.56
C GLY A 186 3.67 14.59 2.38
N ASP A 187 4.74 14.21 1.66
CA ASP A 187 5.21 14.90 0.45
C ASP A 187 4.48 14.40 -0.81
N TRP A 188 3.15 14.38 -0.77
CA TRP A 188 2.32 13.81 -1.83
C TRP A 188 2.50 14.47 -3.20
N GLN A 189 2.93 15.73 -3.22
CA GLN A 189 3.18 16.47 -4.46
C GLN A 189 4.30 15.84 -5.30
N ARG A 190 5.21 15.10 -4.67
CA ARG A 190 6.21 14.28 -5.37
C ARG A 190 5.57 13.24 -6.29
N PHE A 191 4.41 12.70 -5.92
CA PHE A 191 3.73 11.62 -6.66
C PHE A 191 2.73 12.12 -7.71
N MET A 192 2.30 13.37 -7.61
CA MET A 192 1.36 14.01 -8.56
C MET A 192 1.73 15.48 -8.81
N PRO A 193 2.92 15.73 -9.39
CA PRO A 193 3.44 17.09 -9.56
C PRO A 193 2.52 17.93 -10.45
N GLY A 194 2.18 19.13 -9.97
CA GLY A 194 1.30 20.07 -10.66
C GLY A 194 -0.20 19.85 -10.41
N ALA A 195 -0.61 18.75 -9.77
CA ALA A 195 -1.98 18.59 -9.29
C ALA A 195 -2.18 19.43 -8.02
N GLY A 196 -3.28 20.19 -7.97
CA GLY A 196 -3.67 21.01 -6.82
C GLY A 196 -4.88 20.45 -6.09
N PRO A 197 -5.16 20.87 -4.85
CA PRO A 197 -6.37 20.48 -4.15
C PRO A 197 -7.64 20.70 -5.00
N GLY A 198 -8.49 19.67 -5.09
CA GLY A 198 -9.73 19.69 -5.87
C GLY A 198 -9.58 19.51 -7.39
N THR A 199 -8.35 19.51 -7.93
CA THR A 199 -8.11 19.29 -9.37
C THR A 199 -8.11 17.80 -9.71
N VAL A 200 -8.40 17.47 -10.97
CA VAL A 200 -8.21 16.10 -11.47
C VAL A 200 -6.73 15.73 -11.41
N ILE A 201 -6.42 14.50 -11.01
CA ILE A 201 -5.06 13.97 -10.99
C ILE A 201 -4.76 13.43 -12.39
N ASP A 202 -4.18 14.29 -13.22
CA ASP A 202 -3.72 13.96 -14.56
C ASP A 202 -2.35 14.59 -14.79
N THR A 203 -1.32 13.91 -14.28
CA THR A 203 0.07 14.38 -14.37
C THR A 203 0.92 13.39 -15.15
N PRO A 204 2.10 13.77 -15.66
CA PRO A 204 3.03 12.84 -16.29
C PRO A 204 3.43 11.66 -15.41
N LEU A 205 3.34 11.80 -14.07
CA LEU A 205 3.62 10.71 -13.14
C LEU A 205 2.42 9.82 -12.83
N ASN A 206 1.22 10.18 -13.30
CA ASN A 206 -0.01 9.43 -13.08
C ASN A 206 -0.68 8.99 -14.39
N PRO A 207 0.04 8.27 -15.28
CA PRO A 207 -0.52 7.81 -16.54
C PRO A 207 -1.65 6.81 -16.30
N VAL A 208 -2.57 6.72 -17.26
CA VAL A 208 -3.53 5.61 -17.34
C VAL A 208 -2.78 4.33 -17.71
N VAL A 209 -3.00 3.26 -16.96
CA VAL A 209 -2.25 1.99 -17.09
C VAL A 209 -3.17 0.79 -17.34
N SER A 210 -4.44 0.99 -17.65
CA SER A 210 -5.40 -0.10 -17.95
C SER A 210 -5.71 -0.29 -19.44
N ARG A 211 -5.08 0.50 -20.31
CA ARG A 211 -5.32 0.49 -21.77
C ARG A 211 -4.41 -0.46 -22.53
#